data_AF-A0A8T3UAT6-F1
#
_entry.id   AF-A0A8T3UAT6-F1
#
_cell.length_a   1.000
_cell.length_b   1.000
_cell.length_c   1.000
_cell.angle_alpha   90.00
_cell.angle_beta   90.00
_cell.angle_gamma   90.00
#
_symmetry.space_group_name_H-M   'P 1'
#
loop_
_entity.id
_entity.type
_entity.pdbx_description
1 polymer ?
#
loop_
_entity_poly.entity_id
_entity_poly.type
_entity_poly.pdbx_seq_one_letter_code
_entity_poly.pdbx_strand_id
1 'polypeptide(L)'
;MNNNMDFFEGLDLKDEVKNSSKYDIEIDGMKKNDVKKLLKSLREEEEYHSDLYYNKNTNEISDYEYDKLKRKILEIEEKYPEFTDKNGVRNRVGGRKSL
;
A
#
# COMPACT_ATOMS: atom_id res chain seq x y z
N MET A 1 -18.02 1.78 -10.88
CA MET A 1 -17.65 2.62 -9.71
C MET A 1 -16.22 3.03 -9.95
N ASN A 2 -16.02 4.25 -10.48
CA ASN A 2 -14.69 4.84 -10.55
C ASN A 2 -14.33 5.22 -9.12
N ASN A 3 -13.76 4.27 -8.39
CA ASN A 3 -13.14 4.56 -7.11
C ASN A 3 -11.82 5.27 -7.44
N ASN A 4 -11.91 6.55 -7.79
CA ASN A 4 -10.87 7.49 -7.44
C ASN A 4 -10.82 7.48 -5.90
N MET A 5 -10.23 6.42 -5.32
CA MET A 5 -9.72 6.53 -3.97
C MET A 5 -8.63 7.59 -4.11
N ASP A 6 -8.96 8.82 -3.73
CA ASP A 6 -7.97 9.85 -3.54
C ASP A 6 -7.07 9.35 -2.42
N PHE A 7 -6.00 8.67 -2.84
CA PHE A 7 -5.06 7.98 -1.99
C PHE A 7 -4.40 8.94 -0.97
N PHE A 8 -4.44 10.23 -1.29
CA PHE A 8 -3.95 11.34 -0.50
C PHE A 8 -5.05 12.17 0.19
N GLU A 9 -6.32 11.78 0.06
CA GLU A 9 -7.43 12.53 0.64
C GLU A 9 -7.31 12.57 2.16
N GLY A 10 -7.18 13.78 2.71
CA GLY A 10 -7.03 13.97 4.15
C GLY A 10 -5.69 13.50 4.73
N LEU A 11 -4.67 13.30 3.89
CA LEU A 11 -3.27 13.24 4.28
C LEU A 11 -2.64 14.64 4.14
N ASP A 12 -2.06 15.14 5.22
CA ASP A 12 -1.36 16.43 5.27
C ASP A 12 0.06 16.28 4.68
N LEU A 13 0.14 16.12 3.36
CA LEU A 13 1.38 15.92 2.62
C LEU A 13 1.78 17.18 1.86
N LYS A 14 3.08 17.45 1.83
CA LYS A 14 3.67 18.46 0.95
C LYS A 14 3.35 18.11 -0.50
N ASP A 15 2.96 19.08 -1.31
CA ASP A 15 2.56 18.86 -2.70
C ASP A 15 3.70 18.27 -3.57
N GLU A 16 4.96 18.49 -3.19
CA GLU A 16 6.12 17.81 -3.79
C GLU A 16 6.03 16.29 -3.69
N VAL A 17 5.49 15.78 -2.58
CA VAL A 17 5.32 14.34 -2.33
C VAL A 17 4.13 13.78 -3.12
N LYS A 18 3.07 14.58 -3.33
CA LYS A 18 1.92 14.22 -4.16
C LYS A 18 2.24 14.15 -5.65
N ASN A 19 3.31 14.83 -6.08
CA ASN A 19 3.82 14.79 -7.46
C ASN A 19 4.80 13.64 -7.72
N SER A 20 5.23 12.92 -6.68
CA SER A 20 6.03 11.68 -6.82
C SER A 20 5.14 10.51 -7.28
N SER A 21 5.76 9.42 -7.77
CA SER A 21 5.02 8.17 -8.02
C SER A 21 4.23 7.81 -6.76
N LYS A 22 2.97 7.38 -6.93
CA LYS A 22 2.00 7.09 -5.85
C LYS A 22 2.56 6.22 -4.72
N TYR A 23 3.57 5.40 -5.02
CA TYR A 23 4.20 4.48 -4.07
C TYR A 23 5.60 4.91 -3.59
N ASP A 24 6.19 5.98 -4.15
CA ASP A 24 7.52 6.51 -3.80
C ASP A 24 7.43 7.77 -2.89
N ILE A 25 6.45 7.76 -1.98
CA ILE A 25 6.22 8.84 -1.00
C ILE A 25 7.25 8.72 0.13
N GLU A 26 7.89 9.79 0.59
CA GLU A 26 8.69 9.73 1.81
C GLU A 26 7.81 9.76 3.07
N ILE A 27 7.93 8.74 3.92
CA ILE A 27 7.23 8.65 5.23
C ILE A 27 8.07 9.17 6.39
N ASP A 28 9.32 9.57 6.12
CA ASP A 28 10.23 10.07 7.15
C ASP A 28 9.74 11.42 7.67
N GLY A 29 9.43 11.50 8.98
CA GLY A 29 8.87 12.70 9.59
C GLY A 29 7.36 12.88 9.47
N MET A 30 6.62 11.93 8.87
CA MET A 30 5.14 11.97 8.90
C MET A 30 4.58 11.68 10.29
N LYS A 31 3.40 12.25 10.59
CA LYS A 31 2.66 11.90 11.81
C LYS A 31 2.19 10.45 11.72
N LYS A 32 2.31 9.72 12.83
CA LYS A 32 1.86 8.31 12.94
C LYS A 32 0.44 8.08 12.44
N ASN A 33 -0.49 9.01 12.69
CA ASN A 33 -1.87 8.88 12.27
C ASN A 33 -2.03 8.95 10.75
N ASP A 34 -1.22 9.77 10.08
CA ASP A 34 -1.20 9.90 8.62
C ASP A 34 -0.54 8.67 7.98
N VAL A 35 0.55 8.18 8.56
CA VAL A 35 1.17 6.92 8.13
C VAL A 35 0.19 5.75 8.25
N LYS A 36 -0.59 5.68 9.33
CA LYS A 36 -1.61 4.65 9.52
C LYS A 36 -2.69 4.71 8.44
N LYS A 37 -3.17 5.91 8.10
CA LYS A 37 -4.13 6.11 7.01
C LYS A 37 -3.53 5.68 5.66
N LEU A 38 -2.31 6.10 5.37
CA LEU A 38 -1.58 5.72 4.16
C LEU A 38 -1.45 4.20 4.03
N LEU A 39 -1.05 3.53 5.11
CA LEU A 39 -0.94 2.07 5.15
C LEU A 39 -2.29 1.38 4.88
N LYS A 40 -3.39 1.93 5.42
CA LYS A 40 -4.72 1.41 5.19
C LYS A 40 -5.10 1.51 3.71
N SER A 41 -4.89 2.68 3.10
CA SER A 41 -5.15 2.89 1.66
C SER A 41 -4.31 1.96 0.77
N LEU A 42 -3.01 1.79 1.08
CA LEU A 42 -2.14 0.84 0.36
C LEU A 42 -2.64 -0.60 0.46
N ARG A 43 -3.13 -1.03 1.63
CA ARG A 43 -3.70 -2.38 1.81
C ARG A 43 -5.01 -2.57 1.06
N GLU A 44 -5.89 -1.58 1.08
CA GLU A 44 -7.14 -1.60 0.32
C GLU A 44 -6.87 -1.69 -1.19
N GLU A 45 -5.81 -1.04 -1.67
CA GLU A 45 -5.38 -1.10 -3.06
C GLU A 45 -4.73 -2.44 -3.43
N GLU A 46 -3.93 -3.03 -2.55
CA GLU A 46 -3.36 -4.38 -2.74
C GLU A 46 -4.47 -5.42 -2.88
N GLU A 47 -5.48 -5.35 -2.01
CA GLU A 47 -6.64 -6.24 -2.05
C GLU A 47 -7.49 -5.99 -3.29
N TYR A 48 -7.70 -4.73 -3.67
CA TYR A 48 -8.44 -4.36 -4.87
C TYR A 48 -7.77 -4.87 -6.15
N HIS A 49 -6.46 -4.67 -6.30
CA HIS A 49 -5.73 -5.18 -7.47
C HIS A 49 -5.62 -6.71 -7.46
N SER A 50 -5.49 -7.32 -6.28
CA SER A 50 -5.59 -8.78 -6.14
C SER A 50 -6.97 -9.28 -6.59
N ASP A 51 -8.05 -8.65 -6.18
CA ASP A 51 -9.42 -8.97 -6.61
C ASP A 51 -9.57 -8.83 -8.13
N LEU A 52 -9.06 -7.75 -8.73
CA LEU A 52 -9.08 -7.57 -10.18
C LEU A 52 -8.34 -8.68 -10.93
N TYR A 53 -7.17 -9.08 -10.43
CA TYR A 53 -6.36 -10.16 -11.00
C TYR A 53 -7.12 -11.49 -10.94
N TYR A 54 -7.62 -11.88 -9.77
CA TYR A 54 -8.23 -13.20 -9.55
C TYR A 54 -9.68 -13.30 -10.03
N ASN A 55 -10.49 -12.24 -9.88
CA ASN A 55 -11.92 -12.27 -10.18
C ASN A 55 -12.27 -11.67 -11.53
N LYS A 56 -11.53 -10.67 -12.02
CA LYS A 56 -11.88 -9.96 -13.27
C LYS A 56 -10.99 -10.30 -14.46
N ASN A 57 -9.87 -11.01 -14.27
CA ASN A 57 -8.84 -11.21 -15.31
C ASN A 57 -8.40 -9.88 -15.95
N THR A 58 -8.38 -8.80 -15.16
CA THR A 58 -7.94 -7.48 -15.61
C THR A 58 -6.86 -6.98 -14.68
N ASN A 59 -5.79 -6.40 -15.23
CA ASN A 59 -4.79 -5.69 -14.45
C ASN A 59 -4.89 -4.20 -14.75
N GLU A 60 -5.14 -3.39 -13.73
CA GLU A 60 -5.07 -1.92 -13.86
C GLU A 60 -3.66 -1.39 -13.62
N ILE A 61 -2.83 -2.13 -12.88
CA ILE A 61 -1.44 -1.79 -12.60
C ILE A 61 -0.50 -2.84 -13.19
N SER A 62 0.68 -2.38 -13.62
CA SER A 62 1.77 -3.24 -14.06
C SER A 62 2.41 -3.95 -12.86
N ASP A 63 3.07 -5.08 -13.08
CA ASP A 63 3.81 -5.81 -12.04
C ASP A 63 4.79 -4.90 -11.29
N TYR A 64 5.43 -3.95 -12.00
CA TYR A 64 6.32 -2.96 -11.40
C TYR A 64 5.62 -2.04 -10.38
N GLU A 65 4.41 -1.59 -10.69
CA GLU A 65 3.62 -0.75 -9.80
C GLU A 65 3.12 -1.56 -8.59
N TYR A 66 2.77 -2.83 -8.81
CA TYR A 66 2.39 -3.74 -7.73
C TYR A 66 3.56 -4.06 -6.79
N ASP A 67 4.77 -4.25 -7.32
CA ASP A 67 5.99 -4.42 -6.54
C ASP A 67 6.31 -3.17 -5.72
N LYS A 68 6.14 -1.98 -6.30
CA LYS A 68 6.29 -0.72 -5.57
C LYS A 68 5.28 -0.57 -4.43
N LEU A 69 4.00 -0.88 -4.69
CA LEU A 69 2.94 -0.90 -3.68
C LEU A 69 3.33 -1.80 -2.50
N LYS A 70 3.76 -3.04 -2.78
CA LYS A 70 4.21 -3.98 -1.75
C LYS A 70 5.43 -3.48 -0.99
N ARG A 71 6.44 -2.98 -1.71
CA ARG A 71 7.66 -2.42 -1.11
C ARG A 71 7.31 -1.27 -0.17
N LYS A 72 6.33 -0.44 -0.52
CA LYS A 72 5.92 0.68 0.31
C LYS A 72 5.24 0.24 1.61
N ILE A 73 4.36 -0.77 1.53
CA ILE A 73 3.75 -1.38 2.71
C ILE A 73 4.83 -1.94 3.64
N LEU A 74 5.80 -2.66 3.09
CA LEU A 74 6.93 -3.22 3.84
C LEU A 74 7.75 -2.13 4.54
N GLU A 75 8.09 -1.05 3.84
CA GLU A 75 8.85 0.06 4.40
C GLU A 75 8.12 0.71 5.59
N ILE A 76 6.81 0.90 5.47
CA ILE A 76 5.99 1.43 6.58
C ILE A 76 6.01 0.46 7.77
N GLU A 77 5.82 -0.84 7.54
CA GLU A 77 5.83 -1.84 8.61
C GLU A 77 7.22 -2.01 9.25
N GLU A 78 8.31 -1.76 8.50
CA GLU A 78 9.67 -1.73 9.04
C GLU A 78 9.94 -0.48 9.88
N LYS A 79 9.52 0.70 9.42
CA LYS A 79 9.68 1.94 10.20
C LYS A 79 8.75 2.02 11.41
N TYR A 80 7.56 1.44 11.30
CA TYR A 80 6.53 1.46 12.32
C TYR A 80 6.10 0.03 12.66
N PRO A 81 6.92 -0.69 13.46
CA PRO A 81 6.60 -2.06 13.85
C PRO A 81 5.26 -2.16 14.61
N GLU A 82 4.77 -1.07 15.22
CA GLU A 82 3.42 -1.02 15.81
C GLU A 82 2.27 -1.18 14.80
N PHE A 83 2.51 -0.93 13.52
CA PHE A 83 1.53 -1.09 12.44
C PHE A 83 1.66 -2.42 11.70
N THR A 84 2.65 -3.23 12.06
CA THR A 84 2.81 -4.58 11.51
C THR A 84 1.58 -5.41 11.89
N ASP A 85 0.84 -5.83 10.88
CA ASP A 85 -0.35 -6.67 11.08
C ASP A 85 0.03 -8.13 10.90
N LYS A 86 -0.45 -9.01 11.78
CA LYS A 86 -0.21 -10.46 11.68
C LYS A 86 -0.74 -11.05 10.35
N ASN A 87 -1.73 -10.41 9.73
CA ASN A 87 -2.31 -10.78 8.44
C ASN A 87 -1.86 -9.84 7.29
N GLY A 88 -0.95 -8.91 7.58
CA GLY A 88 -0.40 -7.93 6.64
C GLY A 88 0.47 -8.58 5.56
N VAL A 89 0.74 -7.83 4.48
CA VAL A 89 1.49 -8.31 3.31
C VAL A 89 2.83 -8.94 3.71
N ARG A 90 3.56 -8.36 4.68
CA ARG A 90 4.82 -8.89 5.23
C ARG A 90 4.71 -10.29 5.81
N ASN A 91 3.59 -10.61 6.46
CA ASN A 91 3.34 -11.94 7.02
C ASN A 91 2.66 -12.88 6.01
N ARG A 92 1.99 -12.33 4.99
CA ARG A 92 1.42 -13.08 3.86
C ARG A 92 2.50 -13.65 2.92
N VAL A 93 3.72 -13.10 2.94
CA VAL A 93 4.89 -13.69 2.23
C VAL A 93 5.44 -14.95 2.92
N GLY A 94 4.91 -15.33 4.09
CA GLY A 94 5.05 -16.67 4.63
C GLY A 94 4.18 -17.63 3.81
N GLY A 95 4.80 -18.30 2.83
CA GLY A 95 4.12 -19.16 1.90
C GLY A 95 3.13 -20.12 2.55
N ARG A 96 2.09 -20.48 1.79
CA ARG A 96 1.60 -21.85 1.84
C ARG A 96 2.78 -22.76 1.50
N LYS A 97 3.59 -23.10 2.49
CA LYS A 97 4.26 -24.39 2.55
C LYS A 97 3.21 -25.34 3.13
N SER A 98 2.19 -25.65 2.33
CA SER A 98 1.37 -26.82 2.62
C SER A 98 2.24 -28.02 2.25
N LEU A 99 2.66 -28.73 3.31
CA LEU A 99 3.21 -30.09 3.28
C LEU A 99 2.30 -31.03 2.48
#